data_AF-A0A954VCU9-F1
#
_entry.id   AF-A0A954VCU9-F1
#
_cell.length_a   1.000
_cell.length_b   1.000
_cell.length_c   1.000
_cell.angle_alpha   90.00
_cell.angle_beta   90.00
_cell.angle_gamma   90.00
#
_symmetry.space_group_name_H-M   'P 1'
#
loop_
_entity.id
_entity.type
_entity.pdbx_description
1 polymer ?
#
loop_
_entity_poly.entity_id
_entity_poly.type
_entity_poly.pdbx_seq_one_letter_code
_entity_poly.pdbx_strand_id
1 'polypeptide(L)'
;MTEPGRDSRAVDRYNRLLRDLETSLESPVVPGELASWAANVRQAAEDVGESLESSVQSAHQRLYQEITAEDDDMTVRVEQLEAEDCGLITDYAGFAQNAAGLCHATDSGKLNELELEKAQEALVDKGIAFVIRARTQEAAIATWYGEAFFRDRGVVD
;
A
#
# COMPACT_ATOMS: atom_id res chain seq x y z
N MET A 1 17.22 18.60 -12.17
CA MET A 1 16.44 17.99 -13.26
C MET A 1 16.46 16.48 -13.05
N THR A 2 15.47 15.97 -12.34
CA THR A 2 15.26 14.53 -12.12
C THR A 2 14.35 14.04 -13.24
N GLU A 3 14.70 12.92 -13.87
CA GLU A 3 14.00 12.43 -15.06
C GLU A 3 12.54 12.04 -14.72
N PRO A 4 11.54 12.48 -15.51
CA PRO A 4 10.12 12.18 -15.28
C PRO A 4 9.79 10.66 -15.26
N GLY A 5 10.71 9.80 -15.72
CA GLY A 5 10.55 8.35 -15.69
C GLY A 5 10.91 7.68 -14.36
N ARG A 6 11.54 8.38 -13.40
CA ARG A 6 11.98 7.76 -12.13
C ARG A 6 10.80 7.43 -11.21
N ASP A 7 9.80 8.30 -11.18
CA ASP A 7 8.70 8.20 -10.22
C ASP A 7 7.59 7.26 -10.72
N SER A 8 7.35 7.24 -12.03
CA SER A 8 6.50 6.21 -12.64
C SER A 8 7.02 4.80 -12.37
N ARG A 9 8.34 4.59 -12.37
CA ARG A 9 8.94 3.28 -12.01
C ARG A 9 8.75 2.92 -10.53
N ALA A 10 8.73 3.91 -9.64
CA ALA A 10 8.51 3.69 -8.21
C ALA A 10 7.06 3.29 -7.94
N VAL A 11 6.10 4.01 -8.53
CA VAL A 11 4.66 3.69 -8.46
C VAL A 11 4.36 2.32 -9.09
N ASP A 12 4.95 2.02 -10.26
CA ASP A 12 4.78 0.71 -10.90
C ASP A 12 5.37 -0.43 -10.06
N ARG A 13 6.50 -0.20 -9.39
CA ARG A 13 7.09 -1.16 -8.45
C ARG A 13 6.16 -1.37 -7.28
N TYR A 14 5.68 -0.30 -6.67
CA TYR A 14 4.77 -0.37 -5.52
C TYR A 14 3.51 -1.17 -5.84
N ASN A 15 2.86 -0.88 -6.97
CA ASN A 15 1.68 -1.59 -7.43
C ASN A 15 1.91 -3.08 -7.72
N ARG A 16 3.11 -3.46 -8.19
CA ARG A 16 3.49 -4.88 -8.33
C ARG A 16 3.63 -5.55 -6.97
N LEU A 17 4.33 -4.91 -6.03
CA LEU A 17 4.51 -5.46 -4.69
C LEU A 17 3.19 -5.61 -3.93
N LEU A 18 2.24 -4.68 -4.10
CA LEU A 18 0.89 -4.83 -3.56
C LEU A 18 0.15 -6.04 -4.14
N ARG A 19 0.37 -6.38 -5.41
CA ARG A 19 -0.17 -7.61 -6.02
C ARG A 19 0.48 -8.87 -5.48
N ASP A 20 1.80 -8.84 -5.27
CA ASP A 20 2.54 -9.99 -4.72
C ASP A 20 2.11 -10.25 -3.27
N LEU A 21 1.88 -9.20 -2.50
CA LEU A 21 1.33 -9.28 -1.14
C LEU A 21 -0.08 -9.87 -1.13
N GLU A 22 -0.99 -9.34 -1.95
CA GLU A 22 -2.36 -9.85 -2.09
C GLU A 22 -2.36 -11.34 -2.47
N THR A 23 -1.56 -11.72 -3.46
CA THR A 23 -1.42 -13.12 -3.89
C THR A 23 -0.94 -14.02 -2.74
N SER A 24 0.00 -13.53 -1.93
CA SER A 24 0.50 -14.27 -0.77
C SER A 24 -0.57 -14.43 0.31
N LEU A 25 -1.37 -13.40 0.57
CA LEU A 25 -2.47 -13.43 1.54
C LEU A 25 -3.61 -14.36 1.12
N GLU A 26 -3.96 -14.36 -0.17
CA GLU A 26 -5.03 -15.20 -0.73
C GLU A 26 -4.61 -16.65 -0.97
N SER A 27 -3.31 -16.94 -0.94
CA SER A 27 -2.80 -18.31 -1.11
C SER A 27 -3.36 -19.23 -0.01
N PRO A 28 -4.07 -20.31 -0.35
CA PRO A 28 -4.62 -21.23 0.63
C PRO A 28 -3.52 -21.84 1.49
N VAL A 29 -3.72 -21.86 2.81
CA VAL A 29 -2.83 -22.56 3.74
C VAL A 29 -3.24 -24.02 3.81
N VAL A 30 -2.35 -24.92 3.41
CA VAL A 30 -2.52 -26.37 3.60
C VAL A 30 -1.91 -26.81 4.95
N PRO A 31 -2.40 -27.93 5.53
CA PRO A 31 -1.88 -28.44 6.79
C PRO A 31 -0.36 -28.64 6.77
N GLY A 32 0.33 -28.04 7.74
CA GLY A 32 1.78 -28.10 7.87
C GLY A 32 2.55 -26.97 7.17
N GLU A 33 1.90 -26.11 6.37
CA GLU A 33 2.56 -25.03 5.63
C GLU A 33 2.33 -23.63 6.22
N LEU A 34 1.64 -23.52 7.37
CA LEU A 34 1.33 -22.23 7.97
C LEU A 34 2.57 -21.39 8.26
N ALA A 35 3.67 -22.00 8.72
CA ALA A 35 4.92 -21.29 8.99
C ALA A 35 5.56 -20.71 7.71
N SER A 36 5.63 -21.50 6.63
CA SER A 36 6.13 -21.03 5.34
C SER A 36 5.23 -19.96 4.73
N TRP A 37 3.91 -20.12 4.86
CA TRP A 37 2.96 -19.10 4.42
C TRP A 37 3.15 -17.79 5.18
N ALA A 38 3.24 -17.84 6.51
CA ALA A 38 3.44 -16.65 7.35
C ALA A 38 4.77 -15.95 7.02
N ALA A 39 5.84 -16.72 6.76
CA ALA A 39 7.12 -16.18 6.32
C ALA A 39 7.02 -15.48 4.95
N ASN A 40 6.29 -16.06 3.99
CA ASN A 40 6.08 -15.45 2.68
C ASN A 40 5.28 -14.15 2.77
N VAL A 41 4.19 -14.13 3.55
CA VAL A 41 3.40 -12.92 3.79
C VAL A 41 4.24 -11.84 4.46
N ARG A 42 5.08 -12.21 5.45
CA ARG A 42 5.99 -11.27 6.11
C ARG A 42 6.99 -10.67 5.13
N GLN A 43 7.63 -11.49 4.28
CA GLN A 43 8.57 -11.00 3.28
C GLN A 43 7.89 -10.06 2.28
N ALA A 44 6.72 -10.44 1.76
CA ALA A 44 5.98 -9.58 0.84
C ALA A 44 5.54 -8.26 1.51
N ALA A 45 5.20 -8.29 2.80
CA ALA A 45 4.91 -7.08 3.57
C ALA A 45 6.15 -6.19 3.70
N GLU A 46 7.30 -6.75 4.06
CA GLU A 46 8.59 -6.04 4.15
C GLU A 46 8.93 -5.33 2.82
N ASP A 47 8.82 -6.05 1.70
CA ASP A 47 9.09 -5.50 0.36
C ASP A 47 8.14 -4.31 0.03
N VAL A 48 6.85 -4.44 0.39
CA VAL A 48 5.86 -3.36 0.26
C VAL A 48 6.23 -2.17 1.12
N GLY A 49 6.67 -2.37 2.37
CA GLY A 49 7.07 -1.30 3.28
C GLY A 49 8.22 -0.45 2.76
N GLU A 50 9.27 -1.10 2.25
CA GLU A 50 10.40 -0.41 1.63
C GLU A 50 9.96 0.47 0.45
N SER A 51 8.96 0.00 -0.30
CA SER A 51 8.42 0.75 -1.44
C SER A 51 7.45 1.85 -1.02
N LEU A 52 6.60 1.60 -0.02
CA LEU A 52 5.60 2.54 0.49
C LEU A 52 6.28 3.83 0.98
N GLU A 53 7.33 3.69 1.78
CA GLU A 53 8.05 4.84 2.32
C GLU A 53 8.65 5.71 1.20
N SER A 54 9.27 5.08 0.21
CA SER A 54 9.83 5.75 -0.98
C SER A 54 8.75 6.43 -1.84
N SER A 55 7.62 5.75 -2.09
CA SER A 55 6.51 6.29 -2.88
C SER A 55 5.86 7.49 -2.19
N VAL A 56 5.50 7.36 -0.91
CA VAL A 56 4.83 8.44 -0.15
C VAL A 56 5.75 9.63 0.06
N GLN A 57 7.00 9.42 0.48
CA GLN A 57 7.89 10.54 0.81
C GLN A 57 8.40 11.30 -0.41
N SER A 58 8.56 10.65 -1.56
CA SER A 58 9.17 11.27 -2.74
C SER A 58 8.19 11.45 -3.90
N ALA A 59 7.55 10.36 -4.35
CA ALA A 59 6.74 10.41 -5.57
C ALA A 59 5.42 11.17 -5.34
N HIS A 60 4.68 10.84 -4.27
CA HIS A 60 3.39 11.46 -3.97
C HIS A 60 3.55 12.95 -3.67
N GLN A 61 4.52 13.29 -2.82
CA GLN A 61 4.83 14.68 -2.48
C GLN A 61 5.14 15.54 -3.71
N ARG A 62 5.84 15.01 -4.71
CA ARG A 62 6.05 15.73 -5.98
C ARG A 62 4.74 15.90 -6.76
N LEU A 63 3.93 14.85 -6.88
CA LEU A 63 2.64 14.92 -7.57
C LEU A 63 1.69 15.92 -6.91
N TYR A 64 1.68 16.00 -5.59
CA TYR A 64 0.91 16.98 -4.82
C TYR A 64 1.35 18.42 -5.11
N GLN A 65 2.65 18.67 -5.12
CA GLN A 65 3.20 19.97 -5.49
C GLN A 65 2.81 20.35 -6.93
N GLU A 66 2.88 19.39 -7.85
CA GLU A 66 2.48 19.60 -9.26
C GLU A 66 0.97 19.89 -9.37
N ILE A 67 0.11 19.17 -8.65
CA ILE A 67 -1.34 19.42 -8.58
C ILE A 67 -1.62 20.84 -8.09
N THR A 68 -1.04 21.24 -6.95
CA THR A 68 -1.28 22.59 -6.39
C THR A 68 -0.71 23.70 -7.27
N ALA A 69 0.40 23.46 -7.97
CA ALA A 69 1.01 24.46 -8.84
C ALA A 69 0.19 24.70 -10.12
N GLU A 70 -0.52 23.69 -10.60
CA GLU A 70 -1.40 23.79 -11.76
C GLU A 70 -2.77 24.36 -11.39
N ASP A 71 -3.32 23.99 -10.23
CA ASP A 71 -4.65 24.42 -9.79
C ASP A 71 -4.69 24.68 -8.27
N ASP A 72 -4.60 25.95 -7.88
CA ASP A 72 -4.63 26.39 -6.48
C ASP A 72 -5.91 25.95 -5.73
N ASP A 73 -7.04 25.79 -6.44
CA ASP A 73 -8.31 25.33 -5.84
C ASP A 73 -8.22 23.87 -5.34
N MET A 74 -7.23 23.10 -5.82
CA MET A 74 -7.02 21.70 -5.45
C MET A 74 -6.30 21.52 -4.12
N THR A 75 -5.90 22.60 -3.44
CA THR A 75 -5.22 22.56 -2.13
C THR A 75 -5.94 21.65 -1.12
N VAL A 76 -7.26 21.80 -0.97
CA VAL A 76 -8.05 20.97 -0.03
C VAL A 76 -8.04 19.49 -0.42
N ARG A 77 -7.95 19.17 -1.71
CA ARG A 77 -7.85 17.77 -2.18
C ARG A 77 -6.48 17.20 -1.88
N VAL A 78 -5.42 17.98 -2.08
CA VAL A 78 -4.06 17.56 -1.73
C VAL A 78 -3.93 17.29 -0.24
N GLU A 79 -4.48 18.14 0.63
CA GLU A 79 -4.51 17.90 2.08
C GLU A 79 -5.21 16.57 2.45
N GLN A 80 -6.28 16.20 1.74
CA GLN A 80 -6.98 14.93 1.94
C GLN A 80 -6.12 13.73 1.51
N LEU A 81 -5.41 13.85 0.39
CA LEU A 81 -4.50 12.81 -0.11
C LEU A 81 -3.32 12.60 0.86
N GLU A 82 -2.74 13.68 1.38
CA GLU A 82 -1.67 13.59 2.39
C GLU A 82 -2.14 12.93 3.69
N ALA A 83 -3.35 13.27 4.15
CA ALA A 83 -3.94 12.64 5.32
C ALA A 83 -4.15 11.13 5.11
N GLU A 84 -4.58 10.71 3.91
CA GLU A 84 -4.73 9.29 3.57
C GLU A 84 -3.37 8.57 3.50
N ASP A 85 -2.33 9.20 2.93
CA ASP A 85 -0.97 8.66 2.94
C ASP A 85 -0.45 8.42 4.37
N CYS A 86 -0.69 9.36 5.30
CA CYS A 86 -0.36 9.17 6.71
C CYS A 86 -1.16 8.01 7.34
N GLY A 87 -2.43 7.87 6.97
CA GLY A 87 -3.27 6.74 7.37
C GLY A 87 -2.72 5.40 6.88
N LEU A 88 -2.30 5.33 5.62
CA LEU A 88 -1.70 4.13 5.02
C LEU A 88 -0.41 3.70 5.69
N ILE A 89 0.46 4.65 6.05
CA ILE A 89 1.69 4.35 6.80
C ILE A 89 1.35 3.73 8.16
N THR A 90 0.34 4.27 8.84
CA THR A 90 -0.09 3.77 10.16
C THR A 90 -0.68 2.37 10.05
N ASP A 91 -1.58 2.15 9.08
CA ASP A 91 -2.19 0.86 8.81
C ASP A 91 -1.15 -0.20 8.43
N TYR A 92 -0.20 0.17 7.57
CA TYR A 92 0.91 -0.69 7.17
C TYR A 92 1.73 -1.12 8.39
N ALA A 93 2.11 -0.20 9.28
CA ALA A 93 2.88 -0.53 10.47
C ALA A 93 2.14 -1.56 11.36
N GLY A 94 0.83 -1.38 11.55
CA GLY A 94 0.00 -2.33 12.29
C GLY A 94 -0.11 -3.69 11.60
N PHE A 95 -0.26 -3.71 10.28
CA PHE A 95 -0.27 -4.93 9.48
C PHE A 95 1.06 -5.69 9.54
N ALA A 96 2.18 -5.00 9.30
CA ALA A 96 3.52 -5.57 9.32
C ALA A 96 3.87 -6.17 10.69
N GLN A 97 3.48 -5.50 11.78
CA GLN A 97 3.63 -6.03 13.13
C GLN A 97 2.85 -7.33 13.34
N ASN A 98 1.61 -7.42 12.83
CA ASN A 98 0.80 -8.63 12.93
C ASN A 98 1.42 -9.77 12.10
N ALA A 99 1.92 -9.49 10.89
CA ALA A 99 2.58 -10.47 10.03
C ALA A 99 3.84 -11.06 10.72
N ALA A 100 4.68 -10.19 11.29
CA ALA A 100 5.84 -10.60 12.06
C ALA A 100 5.46 -11.41 13.31
N GLY A 101 4.41 -10.98 14.02
CA GLY A 101 3.89 -11.67 15.19
C GLY A 101 3.39 -13.09 14.89
N LEU A 102 2.66 -13.27 13.79
CA LEU A 102 2.18 -14.59 13.36
C LEU A 102 3.33 -15.50 12.95
N CYS A 103 4.28 -15.00 12.16
CA CYS A 103 5.49 -15.74 11.78
C CYS A 103 6.29 -16.23 13.01
N HIS A 104 6.42 -15.40 14.05
CA HIS A 104 7.07 -15.81 15.29
C HIS A 104 6.21 -16.83 16.08
N ALA A 105 4.88 -16.68 16.08
CA ALA A 105 3.98 -17.58 16.78
C ALA A 105 4.01 -19.00 16.19
N THR A 106 4.07 -19.12 14.86
CA THR A 106 4.18 -20.41 14.15
C THR A 106 5.48 -21.14 14.47
N ASP A 107 6.59 -20.41 14.59
CA ASP A 107 7.91 -21.01 14.88
C ASP A 107 8.05 -21.45 16.34
N SER A 108 7.41 -20.72 17.25
CA SER A 108 7.56 -20.96 18.69
C SER A 108 6.59 -22.00 19.27
N GLY A 109 5.59 -22.43 18.50
CA GLY A 109 4.55 -23.36 18.97
C GLY A 109 3.75 -22.83 20.16
N LYS A 110 3.72 -21.52 20.37
CA LYS A 110 3.11 -20.87 21.53
C LYS A 110 1.58 -20.85 21.48
N LEU A 111 1.02 -20.79 20.27
CA LEU A 111 -0.41 -20.72 20.03
C LEU A 111 -0.94 -22.11 19.67
N ASN A 112 -2.16 -22.41 20.11
CA ASN A 112 -2.87 -23.59 19.62
C ASN A 112 -3.45 -23.36 18.21
N GLU A 113 -3.92 -24.43 17.56
CA GLU A 113 -4.41 -24.39 16.18
C GLU A 113 -5.54 -23.38 15.96
N LEU A 114 -6.50 -23.28 16.89
CA LEU A 114 -7.61 -22.32 16.80
C LEU A 114 -7.15 -20.86 16.97
N GLU A 115 -6.15 -20.63 17.81
CA GLU A 115 -5.55 -19.30 17.97
C GLU A 115 -4.76 -18.88 16.74
N LEU A 116 -4.05 -19.83 16.11
CA LEU A 116 -3.33 -19.61 14.86
C LEU A 116 -4.28 -19.31 13.70
N GLU A 117 -5.37 -20.07 13.58
CA GLU A 117 -6.41 -19.86 12.56
C GLU A 117 -7.03 -18.46 12.68
N LYS A 118 -7.43 -18.04 13.89
CA LYS A 118 -7.96 -16.68 14.12
C LYS A 118 -6.94 -15.58 13.82
N ALA A 119 -5.67 -15.80 14.18
CA ALA A 119 -4.61 -14.85 13.90
C ALA A 119 -4.34 -14.74 12.39
N GLN A 120 -4.42 -15.87 11.66
CA GLN A 120 -4.33 -15.92 10.21
C GLN A 120 -5.50 -15.15 9.56
N GLU A 121 -6.75 -15.45 9.92
CA GLU A 121 -7.93 -14.76 9.40
C GLU A 121 -7.84 -13.24 9.61
N ALA A 122 -7.52 -12.82 10.84
CA ALA A 122 -7.37 -11.40 11.16
C ALA A 122 -6.20 -10.74 10.41
N LEU A 123 -5.14 -11.47 10.10
CA LEU A 123 -4.04 -10.97 9.29
C LEU A 123 -4.46 -10.79 7.83
N VAL A 124 -5.18 -11.76 7.26
CA VAL A 124 -5.71 -11.71 5.89
C VAL A 124 -6.66 -10.54 5.74
N ASP A 125 -7.65 -10.40 6.62
CA ASP A 125 -8.63 -9.31 6.56
C ASP A 125 -7.95 -7.92 6.58
N LYS A 126 -6.99 -7.73 7.49
CA LYS A 126 -6.23 -6.47 7.58
C LYS A 126 -5.34 -6.24 6.36
N GLY A 127 -4.66 -7.28 5.88
CA GLY A 127 -3.77 -7.19 4.72
C GLY A 127 -4.52 -6.82 3.45
N ILE A 128 -5.67 -7.47 3.20
CA ILE A 128 -6.52 -7.16 2.05
C ILE A 128 -7.11 -5.75 2.16
N ALA A 129 -7.60 -5.35 3.34
CA ALA A 129 -8.09 -3.99 3.56
C ALA A 129 -7.00 -2.93 3.27
N PHE A 130 -5.78 -3.16 3.73
CA PHE A 130 -4.63 -2.30 3.44
C PHE A 130 -4.34 -2.23 1.92
N VAL A 131 -4.26 -3.36 1.22
CA VAL A 131 -4.02 -3.39 -0.24
C VAL A 131 -5.08 -2.61 -1.00
N ILE A 132 -6.35 -2.75 -0.63
CA ILE A 132 -7.46 -2.02 -1.25
C ILE A 132 -7.32 -0.52 -1.03
N ARG A 133 -7.04 -0.07 0.22
CA ARG A 133 -6.85 1.35 0.52
C ARG A 133 -5.67 1.92 -0.25
N ALA A 134 -4.53 1.22 -0.27
CA ALA A 134 -3.33 1.65 -0.99
C ALA A 134 -3.60 1.85 -2.49
N ARG A 135 -4.25 0.89 -3.16
CA ARG A 135 -4.62 1.02 -4.58
C ARG A 135 -5.64 2.14 -4.81
N THR A 136 -6.57 2.33 -3.88
CA THR A 136 -7.55 3.41 -3.95
C THR A 136 -6.88 4.77 -3.91
N GLN A 137 -5.86 4.91 -3.06
CA GLN A 137 -5.04 6.12 -2.97
C GLN A 137 -4.29 6.38 -4.28
N GLU A 138 -3.59 5.37 -4.83
CA GLU A 138 -2.90 5.52 -6.13
C GLU A 138 -3.86 5.98 -7.25
N ALA A 139 -5.07 5.41 -7.29
CA ALA A 139 -6.09 5.81 -8.25
C ALA A 139 -6.56 7.25 -8.01
N ALA A 140 -6.78 7.66 -6.76
CA ALA A 140 -7.18 9.02 -6.41
C ALA A 140 -6.11 10.04 -6.83
N ILE A 141 -4.84 9.77 -6.54
CA ILE A 141 -3.72 10.62 -6.95
C ILE A 141 -3.71 10.77 -8.47
N ALA A 142 -3.82 9.67 -9.21
CA ALA A 142 -3.85 9.71 -10.67
C ALA A 142 -5.04 10.51 -11.22
N THR A 143 -6.23 10.38 -10.61
CA THR A 143 -7.42 11.16 -10.97
C THR A 143 -7.19 12.66 -10.75
N TRP A 144 -6.78 13.07 -9.54
CA TRP A 144 -6.60 14.48 -9.22
C TRP A 144 -5.45 15.12 -9.99
N TYR A 145 -4.38 14.35 -10.25
CA TYR A 145 -3.33 14.78 -11.16
C TYR A 145 -3.89 15.03 -12.56
N GLY A 146 -4.66 14.09 -13.12
CA GLY A 146 -5.33 14.31 -14.41
C GLY A 146 -6.23 15.55 -14.41
N GLU A 147 -7.09 15.69 -13.40
CA GLU A 147 -8.01 16.82 -13.31
C GLU A 147 -7.28 18.16 -13.26
N ALA A 148 -6.22 18.31 -12.45
CA ALA A 148 -5.45 19.55 -12.36
C ALA A 148 -4.96 20.02 -13.74
N PHE A 149 -4.43 19.11 -14.58
CA PHE A 149 -3.88 19.45 -15.90
C PHE A 149 -4.92 19.55 -17.03
N PHE A 150 -6.13 19.01 -16.84
CA PHE A 150 -7.18 18.98 -17.86
C PHE A 150 -8.37 19.89 -17.57
N ARG A 151 -8.52 20.43 -16.34
CA ARG A 151 -9.62 21.31 -15.93
C ARG A 151 -9.77 22.55 -16.81
N ASP A 152 -8.64 23.12 -17.27
CA ASP A 152 -8.61 24.31 -18.14
C ASP A 152 -8.60 24.01 -19.64
N ARG A 153 -8.51 22.72 -20.05
CA ARG A 153 -8.60 22.30 -21.45
C ARG A 153 -10.01 21.90 -21.87
N GLY A 154 -11.02 22.48 -21.23
CA GLY A 154 -12.41 22.39 -21.67
C GLY A 154 -12.47 22.55 -23.18
N VAL A 155 -12.81 21.46 -23.86
CA VAL A 155 -12.87 21.38 -25.32
C VAL A 155 -13.78 22.49 -25.82
N VAL A 156 -13.17 23.51 -26.43
CA VAL A 156 -13.86 24.36 -27.40
C VAL A 156 -13.90 23.52 -28.67
N ASP A 157 -15.03 22.84 -28.90
CA ASP A 157 -15.45 22.41 -30.23
C ASP A 157 -16.55 23.37 -30.71
#